data_AF-A0A7K2LZJ9-F1
#
_entry.id   AF-A0A7K2LZJ9-F1
#
_cell.length_a   1.000
_cell.length_b   1.000
_cell.length_c   1.000
_cell.angle_alpha   90.00
_cell.angle_beta   90.00
_cell.angle_gamma   90.00
#
_symmetry.space_group_name_H-M   'P 1'
#
loop_
_entity.id
_entity.type
_entity.pdbx_description
1 polymer ?
#
loop_
_entity_poly.entity_id
_entity_poly.type
_entity_poly.pdbx_seq_one_letter_code
_entity_poly.pdbx_strand_id
1 'polypeptide(L)'
;MSSADDQTTTSSELRADIRRLGDLLGETLVRQEGPELLDLVEKVRRLTREDGEAAAELLRGTELETAAKLVRAFSTYFHLANVTEQVHRGKELRARRAAEGGLLARTADRLKDADPEHLRQTVQHLNVRPVFTAHPTEAARRSVLNKLRRIAALLETPVLESDRRRLDTRLAENIDLVWQTDELRVVRPEPTDEARNAIYYLDELHAGAVGDVLEDLTAELERVGVKLPDDTRPLTFGTWIGGDRDGNPNVTPQVTWDVLILQH
;
A
#
# COMPACT_ATOMS: atom_id res chain seq x y z
N MET A 1 30.33 -10.95 1.77
CA MET A 1 29.88 -11.16 0.37
C MET A 1 28.39 -11.50 0.25
N SER A 2 27.64 -11.69 1.35
CA SER A 2 26.24 -12.15 1.30
C SER A 2 25.18 -11.05 1.13
N SER A 3 25.42 -9.81 1.55
CA SER A 3 24.39 -8.75 1.56
C SER A 3 24.30 -7.96 0.25
N ALA A 4 25.41 -7.80 -0.46
CA ALA A 4 25.45 -7.06 -1.73
C ALA A 4 24.84 -7.89 -2.88
N ASP A 5 25.10 -9.20 -2.94
CA ASP A 5 24.49 -10.10 -3.92
C ASP A 5 22.97 -10.25 -3.70
N ASP A 6 22.53 -10.27 -2.44
CA ASP A 6 21.11 -10.40 -2.07
C ASP A 6 20.32 -9.13 -2.41
N GLN A 7 20.88 -7.93 -2.18
CA GLN A 7 20.29 -6.66 -2.63
C GLN A 7 20.25 -6.53 -4.15
N THR A 8 21.29 -7.03 -4.84
CA THR A 8 21.36 -6.99 -6.32
C THR A 8 20.34 -7.95 -6.93
N THR A 9 20.15 -9.12 -6.33
CA THR A 9 19.18 -10.14 -6.74
C THR A 9 17.74 -9.66 -6.49
N THR A 10 17.45 -9.13 -5.29
CA THR A 10 16.12 -8.56 -4.95
C THR A 10 15.75 -7.41 -5.90
N SER A 11 16.70 -6.54 -6.22
CA SER A 11 16.50 -5.47 -7.22
C SER A 11 16.21 -6.02 -8.62
N SER A 12 16.80 -7.16 -8.99
CA SER A 12 16.59 -7.80 -10.28
C SER A 12 15.23 -8.49 -10.40
N GLU A 13 14.77 -9.16 -9.33
CA GLU A 13 13.47 -9.82 -9.26
C GLU A 13 12.33 -8.80 -9.26
N LEU A 14 12.44 -7.72 -8.47
CA LEU A 14 11.51 -6.60 -8.48
C LEU A 14 11.34 -6.04 -9.90
N ARG A 15 12.45 -5.77 -10.59
CA ARG A 15 12.41 -5.28 -11.98
C ARG A 15 11.79 -6.30 -12.94
N ALA A 16 11.99 -7.59 -12.70
CA ALA A 16 11.41 -8.65 -13.53
C ALA A 16 9.88 -8.71 -13.35
N ASP A 17 9.39 -8.64 -12.12
CA ASP A 17 7.94 -8.63 -11.84
C ASP A 17 7.28 -7.34 -12.35
N ILE A 18 7.90 -6.17 -12.19
CA ILE A 18 7.38 -4.92 -12.75
C ILE A 18 7.27 -5.00 -14.28
N ARG A 19 8.29 -5.57 -14.95
CA ARG A 19 8.24 -5.79 -16.40
C ARG A 19 7.11 -6.74 -16.77
N ARG A 20 7.01 -7.88 -16.09
CA ARG A 20 5.97 -8.89 -16.31
C ARG A 20 4.56 -8.29 -16.18
N LEU A 21 4.27 -7.53 -15.12
CA LEU A 21 2.95 -6.89 -14.97
C LEU A 21 2.74 -5.79 -16.01
N GLY A 22 3.79 -5.09 -16.43
CA GLY A 22 3.75 -4.13 -17.53
C GLY A 22 3.39 -4.78 -18.86
N ASP A 23 3.96 -5.95 -19.15
CA ASP A 23 3.68 -6.73 -20.37
C ASP A 23 2.21 -7.20 -20.37
N LEU A 24 1.73 -7.74 -19.23
CA LEU A 24 0.33 -8.16 -19.07
C LEU A 24 -0.65 -6.97 -19.17
N LEU A 25 -0.27 -5.79 -18.70
CA LEU A 25 -1.03 -4.56 -18.91
C LEU A 25 -1.03 -4.18 -20.40
N GLY A 26 0.10 -4.27 -21.09
CA GLY A 26 0.17 -4.04 -22.54
C GLY A 26 -0.79 -4.95 -23.31
N GLU A 27 -0.79 -6.24 -23.01
CA GLU A 27 -1.75 -7.19 -23.59
C GLU A 27 -3.21 -6.83 -23.28
N THR A 28 -3.48 -6.35 -22.06
CA THR A 28 -4.81 -5.86 -21.64
C THR A 28 -5.26 -4.67 -22.50
N LEU A 29 -4.37 -3.69 -22.71
CA LEU A 29 -4.66 -2.52 -23.55
C LEU A 29 -4.94 -2.93 -25.00
N VAL A 30 -4.14 -3.83 -25.56
CA VAL A 30 -4.34 -4.33 -26.94
C VAL A 30 -5.68 -5.04 -27.06
N ARG A 31 -6.02 -5.92 -26.11
CA ARG A 31 -7.29 -6.67 -26.12
C ARG A 31 -8.53 -5.77 -26.02
N GLN A 32 -8.47 -4.71 -25.21
CA GLN A 32 -9.65 -3.93 -24.85
C GLN A 32 -9.80 -2.62 -25.65
N GLU A 33 -8.69 -2.01 -26.09
CA GLU A 33 -8.68 -0.69 -26.74
C GLU A 33 -8.00 -0.70 -28.12
N GLY A 34 -7.26 -1.76 -28.45
CA GLY A 34 -6.52 -1.90 -29.71
C GLY A 34 -5.02 -1.60 -29.58
N PRO A 35 -4.21 -2.05 -30.56
CA PRO A 35 -2.75 -1.87 -30.54
C PRO A 35 -2.31 -0.41 -30.59
N GLU A 36 -3.11 0.48 -31.17
CA GLU A 36 -2.79 1.90 -31.33
C GLU A 36 -2.64 2.61 -29.98
N LEU A 37 -3.41 2.20 -28.97
CA LEU A 37 -3.28 2.77 -27.62
C LEU A 37 -1.95 2.39 -26.98
N LEU A 38 -1.54 1.13 -27.10
CA LEU A 38 -0.26 0.66 -26.56
C LEU A 38 0.92 1.37 -27.25
N ASP A 39 0.86 1.50 -28.58
CA ASP A 39 1.86 2.23 -29.36
C ASP A 39 1.97 3.69 -28.90
N LEU A 40 0.83 4.34 -28.61
CA LEU A 40 0.82 5.70 -28.07
C LEU A 40 1.43 5.77 -26.67
N VAL A 41 1.10 4.83 -25.77
CA VAL A 41 1.69 4.74 -24.42
C VAL A 41 3.21 4.64 -24.50
N GLU A 42 3.74 3.72 -25.30
CA GLU A 42 5.19 3.53 -25.46
C GLU A 42 5.85 4.74 -26.12
N LYS A 43 5.20 5.37 -27.11
CA LYS A 43 5.68 6.60 -27.75
C LYS A 43 5.79 7.73 -26.73
N VAL A 44 4.77 7.96 -25.91
CA VAL A 44 4.75 9.00 -24.87
C VAL A 44 5.81 8.71 -23.81
N ARG A 45 5.95 7.46 -23.37
CA ARG A 45 6.97 7.04 -22.40
C ARG A 45 8.39 7.29 -22.90
N ARG A 46 8.66 6.99 -24.17
CA ARG A 46 9.96 7.25 -24.81
C ARG A 46 10.23 8.75 -24.92
N LEU A 47 9.30 9.51 -25.49
CA LEU A 47 9.47 10.96 -25.67
C LEU A 47 9.66 11.68 -24.34
N THR A 48 8.93 11.31 -23.28
CA THR A 48 9.09 11.94 -21.97
C THR A 48 10.51 11.79 -21.39
N ARG A 49 11.25 10.76 -21.81
CA ARG A 49 12.65 10.53 -21.39
C ARG A 49 13.67 11.23 -22.28
N GLU A 50 13.38 11.36 -23.58
CA GLU A 50 14.32 11.85 -24.60
C GLU A 50 14.12 13.33 -24.92
N ASP A 51 12.86 13.77 -25.02
CA ASP A 51 12.44 15.11 -25.45
C ASP A 51 11.05 15.45 -24.87
N GLY A 52 11.06 16.17 -23.75
CA GLY A 52 9.84 16.60 -23.06
C GLY A 52 8.99 17.59 -23.86
N GLU A 53 9.59 18.41 -24.73
CA GLU A 53 8.84 19.36 -25.57
C GLU A 53 8.06 18.61 -26.64
N ALA A 54 8.68 17.62 -27.29
CA ALA A 54 8.00 16.75 -28.25
C ALA A 54 6.88 15.92 -27.61
N ALA A 55 7.07 15.45 -26.37
CA ALA A 55 6.01 14.79 -25.61
C ALA A 55 4.82 15.74 -25.36
N ALA A 56 5.10 16.98 -24.94
CA ALA A 56 4.06 17.98 -24.68
C ALA A 56 3.28 18.34 -25.96
N GLU A 57 3.96 18.46 -27.10
CA GLU A 57 3.30 18.74 -28.38
C GLU A 57 2.40 17.59 -28.84
N LEU A 58 2.87 16.34 -28.70
CA LEU A 58 2.05 15.15 -28.99
C LEU A 58 0.79 15.12 -28.11
N LEU A 59 0.93 15.41 -26.82
CA LEU A 59 -0.18 15.43 -25.87
C LEU A 59 -1.17 16.58 -26.16
N ARG A 60 -0.69 17.75 -26.60
CA ARG A 60 -1.55 18.88 -27.02
C ARG A 60 -2.47 18.52 -28.20
N GLY A 61 -1.98 17.69 -29.12
CA GLY A 61 -2.76 17.22 -30.28
C GLY A 61 -3.60 15.97 -30.03
N THR A 62 -3.63 15.43 -28.82
CA THR A 62 -4.36 14.19 -28.51
C THR A 62 -5.81 14.49 -28.14
N GLU A 63 -6.75 13.80 -28.79
CA GLU A 63 -8.17 13.87 -28.48
C GLU A 63 -8.45 13.53 -27.01
N LEU A 64 -9.44 14.20 -26.40
CA LEU A 64 -9.69 14.10 -24.96
C LEU A 64 -9.98 12.65 -24.48
N GLU A 65 -10.71 11.88 -25.28
CA GLU A 65 -11.00 10.47 -24.97
C GLU A 65 -9.71 9.63 -24.93
N THR A 66 -8.86 9.78 -25.93
CA THR A 66 -7.56 9.09 -26.00
C THR A 66 -6.64 9.55 -24.88
N ALA A 67 -6.63 10.85 -24.57
CA ALA A 67 -5.86 11.40 -23.45
C ALA A 67 -6.32 10.80 -22.10
N ALA A 68 -7.64 10.63 -21.89
CA ALA A 68 -8.17 9.97 -20.71
C ALA A 68 -7.71 8.50 -20.59
N LYS A 69 -7.75 7.74 -21.69
CA LYS A 69 -7.23 6.36 -21.74
C LYS A 69 -5.72 6.31 -21.46
N LEU A 70 -4.96 7.25 -21.99
CA LEU A 70 -3.52 7.37 -21.77
C LEU A 70 -3.19 7.63 -20.29
N VAL A 71 -3.89 8.58 -19.65
CA VAL A 71 -3.74 8.84 -18.21
C VAL A 71 -4.04 7.59 -17.40
N ARG A 72 -5.14 6.89 -17.71
CA ARG A 72 -5.52 5.64 -17.03
C ARG A 72 -4.47 4.53 -17.22
N ALA A 73 -3.87 4.42 -18.40
CA ALA A 73 -2.83 3.42 -18.67
C ALA A 73 -1.60 3.67 -17.79
N PHE A 74 -1.14 4.92 -17.70
CA PHE A 74 -0.05 5.28 -16.79
C PHE A 74 -0.41 5.10 -15.32
N SER A 75 -1.60 5.53 -14.89
CA SER A 75 -2.08 5.32 -13.51
C SER A 75 -2.10 3.84 -13.14
N THR A 76 -2.65 2.99 -14.02
CA THR A 76 -2.68 1.53 -13.81
C THR A 76 -1.26 0.97 -13.72
N TYR A 77 -0.36 1.36 -14.61
CA TYR A 77 1.04 0.95 -14.56
C TYR A 77 1.69 1.32 -13.22
N PHE A 78 1.49 2.54 -12.73
CA PHE A 78 2.05 2.97 -11.44
C PHE A 78 1.44 2.22 -10.25
N HIS A 79 0.13 1.92 -10.29
CA HIS A 79 -0.48 1.06 -9.28
C HIS A 79 0.16 -0.34 -9.26
N LEU A 80 0.40 -0.94 -10.43
CA LEU A 80 1.05 -2.25 -10.55
C LEU A 80 2.51 -2.20 -10.09
N ALA A 81 3.25 -1.14 -10.42
CA ALA A 81 4.62 -0.96 -9.96
C ALA A 81 4.68 -0.82 -8.43
N ASN A 82 3.84 0.04 -7.85
CA ASN A 82 3.79 0.30 -6.42
C ASN A 82 3.43 -0.96 -5.62
N VAL A 83 2.41 -1.73 -6.06
CA VAL A 83 2.03 -2.95 -5.34
C VAL A 83 3.12 -4.02 -5.42
N THR A 84 3.84 -4.10 -6.56
CA THR A 84 4.97 -5.01 -6.71
C THR A 84 6.11 -4.63 -5.77
N GLU A 85 6.45 -3.34 -5.71
CA GLU A 85 7.46 -2.83 -4.77
C GLU A 85 7.07 -3.13 -3.32
N GLN A 86 5.82 -2.91 -2.93
CA GLN A 86 5.32 -3.23 -1.60
C GLN A 86 5.48 -4.72 -1.25
N VAL A 87 5.16 -5.62 -2.18
CA VAL A 87 5.34 -7.07 -1.99
C VAL A 87 6.82 -7.42 -1.79
N HIS A 88 7.70 -6.90 -2.64
CA HIS A 88 9.15 -7.14 -2.54
C HIS A 88 9.73 -6.57 -1.24
N ARG A 89 9.31 -5.36 -0.85
CA ARG A 89 9.69 -4.75 0.42
C ARG A 89 9.21 -5.59 1.61
N GLY A 90 8.01 -6.15 1.53
CA GLY A 90 7.49 -7.08 2.54
C GLY A 90 8.34 -8.35 2.66
N LYS A 91 8.76 -8.95 1.53
CA LYS A 91 9.67 -10.10 1.50
C LYS A 91 11.03 -9.76 2.15
N GLU A 92 11.62 -8.62 1.80
CA GLU A 92 12.89 -8.13 2.39
C GLU A 92 12.76 -7.97 3.91
N LEU A 93 11.69 -7.34 4.38
CA LEU A 93 11.46 -7.14 5.82
C LEU A 93 11.29 -8.47 6.58
N ARG A 94 10.61 -9.45 5.99
CA ARG A 94 10.46 -10.80 6.57
C ARG A 94 11.79 -11.55 6.61
N ALA A 95 12.56 -11.51 5.52
CA ALA A 95 13.89 -12.13 5.46
C ALA A 95 14.83 -11.52 6.51
N ARG A 96 14.84 -10.19 6.61
CA ARG A 96 15.61 -9.47 7.63
C ARG A 96 15.15 -9.82 9.04
N ARG A 97 13.84 -9.92 9.29
CA ARG A 97 13.30 -10.35 10.58
C ARG A 97 13.72 -11.78 10.93
N ALA A 98 13.80 -12.68 9.95
CA ALA A 98 14.26 -14.06 10.17
C ALA A 98 15.77 -14.12 10.49
N ALA A 99 16.59 -13.26 9.87
CA ALA A 99 18.04 -13.23 10.08
C ALA A 99 18.47 -12.47 11.35
N GLU A 100 17.84 -11.32 11.64
CA GLU A 100 18.24 -10.38 12.69
C GLU A 100 17.26 -10.34 13.88
N GLY A 101 16.18 -11.13 13.85
CA GLY A 101 15.07 -11.03 14.81
C GLY A 101 14.12 -9.86 14.54
N GLY A 102 13.00 -9.81 15.28
CA GLY A 102 12.05 -8.69 15.22
C GLY A 102 12.63 -7.39 15.78
N LEU A 103 12.05 -6.24 15.41
CA LEU A 103 12.45 -4.93 15.97
C LEU A 103 12.27 -4.88 17.48
N LEU A 104 11.15 -5.42 17.98
CA LEU A 104 10.87 -5.52 19.42
C LEU A 104 11.86 -6.45 20.12
N ALA A 105 12.18 -7.60 19.52
CA ALA A 105 13.18 -8.52 20.06
C ALA A 105 14.56 -7.89 20.22
N ARG A 106 15.04 -7.21 19.17
CA ARG A 106 16.31 -6.47 19.24
C ARG A 106 16.28 -5.33 20.25
N THR A 107 15.11 -4.71 20.44
CA THR A 107 14.95 -3.64 21.43
C THR A 107 15.02 -4.23 22.84
N ALA A 108 14.33 -5.34 23.11
CA ALA A 108 14.41 -6.05 24.36
C ALA A 108 15.83 -6.57 24.65
N ASP A 109 16.59 -7.04 23.64
CA ASP A 109 18.00 -7.41 23.84
C ASP A 109 18.86 -6.27 24.37
N ARG A 110 18.58 -5.03 23.94
CA ARG A 110 19.28 -3.83 24.41
C ARG A 110 18.85 -3.37 25.79
N LEU A 111 17.71 -3.86 26.29
CA LEU A 111 17.13 -3.49 27.57
C LEU A 111 17.41 -4.52 28.68
N LYS A 112 18.12 -5.62 28.39
CA LYS A 112 18.44 -6.67 29.36
C LYS A 112 19.16 -6.18 30.62
N ASP A 113 20.04 -5.19 30.47
CA ASP A 113 20.82 -4.62 31.56
C ASP A 113 20.20 -3.32 32.12
N ALA A 114 18.98 -2.97 31.68
CA ALA A 114 18.28 -1.79 32.18
C ALA A 114 17.77 -2.02 33.61
N ASP A 115 17.58 -0.92 34.35
CA ASP A 115 16.92 -0.98 35.67
C ASP A 115 15.47 -1.48 35.53
N PRO A 116 15.11 -2.64 36.12
CA PRO A 116 13.78 -3.24 35.96
C PRO A 116 12.65 -2.34 36.46
N GLU A 117 12.88 -1.55 37.52
CA GLU A 117 11.83 -0.69 38.07
C GLU A 117 11.57 0.50 37.14
N HIS A 118 12.63 1.09 36.58
CA HIS A 118 12.50 2.14 35.58
C HIS A 118 11.80 1.62 34.31
N LEU A 119 12.13 0.41 33.86
CA LEU A 119 11.49 -0.20 32.71
C LEU A 119 10.00 -0.46 32.96
N ARG A 120 9.64 -0.97 34.14
CA ARG A 120 8.24 -1.18 34.55
C ARG A 120 7.43 0.13 34.53
N GLN A 121 7.99 1.20 35.08
CA GLN A 121 7.36 2.53 35.05
C GLN A 121 7.19 3.05 33.62
N THR A 122 8.20 2.84 32.77
CA THR A 122 8.13 3.27 31.36
C THR A 122 7.02 2.52 30.61
N VAL A 123 6.95 1.20 30.77
CA VAL A 123 5.93 0.35 30.15
C VAL A 123 4.52 0.72 30.61
N GLN A 124 4.34 1.09 31.88
CA GLN A 124 3.05 1.55 32.41
C GLN A 124 2.52 2.79 31.69
N HIS A 125 3.41 3.64 31.17
CA HIS A 125 3.05 4.86 30.45
C HIS A 125 3.20 4.73 28.93
N LEU A 126 3.50 3.54 28.42
CA LEU A 126 3.64 3.32 26.98
C LEU A 126 2.30 3.56 26.30
N ASN A 127 2.28 4.49 25.36
CA ASN A 127 1.14 4.75 24.49
C ASN A 127 1.64 5.31 23.16
N VAL A 128 1.45 4.55 22.10
CA VAL A 128 1.67 4.99 20.72
C VAL A 128 0.30 5.18 20.08
N ARG A 129 0.09 6.35 19.47
CA ARG A 129 -1.19 6.69 18.82
C ARG A 129 -0.99 7.18 17.38
N PRO A 130 -0.96 6.28 16.38
CA PRO A 130 -1.05 6.69 14.99
C PRO A 130 -2.40 7.37 14.73
N VAL A 131 -2.36 8.50 14.03
CA VAL A 131 -3.55 9.30 13.69
C VAL A 131 -3.76 9.27 12.19
N PHE A 132 -4.87 8.69 11.75
CA PHE A 132 -5.27 8.69 10.35
C PHE A 132 -5.71 10.08 9.92
N THR A 133 -5.21 10.50 8.76
CA THR A 133 -5.56 11.77 8.13
C THR A 133 -6.18 11.49 6.77
N ALA A 134 -6.98 12.43 6.29
CA ALA A 134 -7.46 12.39 4.91
C ALA A 134 -6.27 12.56 3.97
N HIS A 135 -6.15 11.70 2.95
CA HIS A 135 -5.16 11.92 1.91
C HIS A 135 -5.80 12.75 0.79
N PRO A 136 -5.35 13.98 0.52
CA PRO A 136 -6.02 14.90 -0.40
C PRO A 136 -6.08 14.41 -1.85
N THR A 137 -5.28 13.39 -2.19
CA THR A 137 -5.16 12.86 -3.56
C THR A 137 -5.27 11.33 -3.67
N GLU A 138 -5.34 10.59 -2.56
CA GLU A 138 -5.40 9.11 -2.63
C GLU A 138 -6.85 8.67 -2.75
N ALA A 139 -7.39 8.89 -3.95
CA ALA A 139 -8.77 8.66 -4.33
C ALA A 139 -9.05 7.23 -4.81
N ALA A 140 -8.08 6.30 -4.67
CA ALA A 140 -8.23 4.94 -5.14
C ALA A 140 -9.44 4.28 -4.47
N ARG A 141 -10.47 3.96 -5.26
CA ARG A 141 -11.70 3.35 -4.76
C ARG A 141 -11.38 2.02 -4.06
N ARG A 142 -12.15 1.67 -3.03
CA ARG A 142 -12.03 0.37 -2.33
C ARG A 142 -12.02 -0.83 -3.30
N SER A 143 -12.79 -0.73 -4.39
CA SER A 143 -12.84 -1.75 -5.44
C SER A 143 -11.52 -1.94 -6.19
N VAL A 144 -10.70 -0.89 -6.33
CA VAL A 144 -9.36 -0.93 -6.94
C VAL A 144 -8.37 -1.52 -5.94
N LEU A 145 -8.37 -1.01 -4.70
CA LEU A 145 -7.52 -1.51 -3.61
C LEU A 145 -7.67 -3.03 -3.40
N ASN A 146 -8.90 -3.53 -3.43
CA ASN A 146 -9.18 -4.97 -3.34
C ASN A 146 -8.56 -5.79 -4.46
N LYS A 147 -8.54 -5.26 -5.70
CA LYS A 147 -7.93 -5.94 -6.85
C LYS A 147 -6.41 -5.90 -6.78
N LEU A 148 -5.84 -4.76 -6.40
CA LEU A 148 -4.40 -4.63 -6.16
C LEU A 148 -3.93 -5.61 -5.08
N ARG A 149 -4.71 -5.82 -4.02
CA ARG A 149 -4.37 -6.82 -2.98
C ARG A 149 -4.43 -8.26 -3.49
N ARG A 150 -5.35 -8.59 -4.39
CA ARG A 150 -5.35 -9.90 -5.06
C ARG A 150 -4.09 -10.08 -5.89
N ILE A 151 -3.67 -9.05 -6.62
CA ILE A 151 -2.39 -9.04 -7.35
C ILE A 151 -1.23 -9.22 -6.38
N ALA A 152 -1.21 -8.51 -5.25
CA ALA A 152 -0.18 -8.65 -4.21
C ALA A 152 -0.08 -10.09 -3.69
N ALA A 153 -1.21 -10.70 -3.33
CA ALA A 153 -1.27 -12.09 -2.85
C ALA A 153 -0.78 -13.10 -3.90
N LEU A 154 -1.09 -12.86 -5.18
CA LEU A 154 -0.59 -13.66 -6.30
C LEU A 154 0.94 -13.56 -6.44
N LEU A 155 1.51 -12.36 -6.27
CA LEU A 155 2.97 -12.12 -6.29
C LEU A 155 3.71 -12.68 -5.06
N GLU A 156 3.02 -12.81 -3.92
CA GLU A 156 3.57 -13.42 -2.71
C GLU A 156 3.61 -14.95 -2.78
N THR A 157 2.76 -15.57 -3.60
CA THR A 157 2.67 -17.02 -3.71
C THR A 157 3.97 -17.59 -4.32
N PRO A 158 4.69 -18.51 -3.65
CA PRO A 158 5.84 -19.20 -4.24
C PRO A 158 5.40 -20.00 -5.47
N VAL A 159 6.11 -19.83 -6.59
CA VAL A 159 5.71 -20.39 -7.89
C VAL A 159 6.66 -21.50 -8.29
N LEU A 160 6.12 -22.72 -8.47
CA LEU A 160 6.82 -23.74 -9.25
C LEU A 160 6.72 -23.38 -10.73
N GLU A 161 7.77 -23.63 -11.51
CA GLU A 161 7.82 -23.25 -12.93
C GLU A 161 6.62 -23.81 -13.74
N SER A 162 6.11 -24.98 -13.36
CA SER A 162 4.92 -25.60 -13.95
C SER A 162 3.62 -24.80 -13.78
N ASP A 163 3.52 -23.97 -12.73
CA ASP A 163 2.32 -23.19 -12.41
C ASP A 163 2.39 -21.75 -12.92
N ARG A 164 3.53 -21.33 -13.49
CA ARG A 164 3.79 -19.95 -13.89
C ARG A 164 2.76 -19.41 -14.88
N ARG A 165 2.41 -20.21 -15.89
CA ARG A 165 1.35 -19.87 -16.86
C ARG A 165 0.00 -19.62 -16.20
N ARG A 166 -0.38 -20.44 -15.22
CA ARG A 166 -1.65 -20.29 -14.50
C ARG A 166 -1.65 -19.03 -13.63
N LEU A 167 -0.50 -18.71 -13.02
CA LEU A 167 -0.33 -17.47 -12.30
C LEU A 167 -0.46 -16.26 -13.23
N ASP A 168 0.19 -16.29 -14.40
CA ASP A 168 0.08 -15.23 -15.41
C ASP A 168 -1.35 -14.99 -15.83
N THR A 169 -2.11 -16.06 -16.11
CA THR A 169 -3.54 -15.94 -16.43
C THR A 169 -4.31 -15.23 -15.30
N ARG A 170 -4.08 -15.60 -14.04
CA ARG A 170 -4.75 -14.96 -12.90
C ARG A 170 -4.33 -13.50 -12.70
N LEU A 171 -3.07 -13.18 -12.92
CA LEU A 171 -2.57 -11.81 -12.89
C LEU A 171 -3.23 -10.98 -13.99
N ALA A 172 -3.25 -11.50 -15.22
CA ALA A 172 -3.91 -10.87 -16.37
C ALA A 172 -5.39 -10.61 -16.09
N GLU A 173 -6.13 -11.59 -15.57
CA GLU A 173 -7.54 -11.44 -15.17
C GLU A 173 -7.72 -10.30 -14.15
N ASN A 174 -6.85 -10.19 -13.15
CA ASN A 174 -6.96 -9.11 -12.16
C ASN A 174 -6.56 -7.75 -12.75
N ILE A 175 -5.59 -7.70 -13.67
CA ILE A 175 -5.22 -6.48 -14.39
C ILE A 175 -6.36 -6.03 -15.30
N ASP A 176 -7.01 -6.94 -16.03
CA ASP A 176 -8.22 -6.65 -16.81
C ASP A 176 -9.32 -6.06 -15.91
N LEU A 177 -9.52 -6.62 -14.71
CA LEU A 177 -10.50 -6.10 -13.75
C LEU A 177 -10.11 -4.71 -13.19
N VAL A 178 -8.83 -4.42 -13.01
CA VAL A 178 -8.36 -3.08 -12.63
C VAL A 178 -8.66 -2.11 -13.75
N TRP A 179 -8.27 -2.45 -14.99
CA TRP A 179 -8.54 -1.63 -16.18
C TRP A 179 -10.02 -1.38 -16.43
N GLN A 180 -10.90 -2.35 -16.17
CA GLN A 180 -12.35 -2.17 -16.32
C GLN A 180 -13.00 -1.43 -15.14
N THR A 181 -12.26 -1.21 -14.05
CA THR A 181 -12.75 -0.42 -12.93
C THR A 181 -12.38 1.04 -13.16
N ASP A 182 -13.37 1.92 -13.11
CA ASP A 182 -13.10 3.35 -13.14
C ASP A 182 -12.43 3.77 -11.82
N GLU A 183 -11.12 4.02 -11.89
CA GLU A 183 -10.29 4.45 -10.76
C GLU A 183 -10.54 5.92 -10.43
N LEU A 184 -10.90 6.73 -11.43
CA LEU A 184 -11.10 8.15 -11.26
C LEU A 184 -12.44 8.37 -10.54
N ARG A 185 -12.35 9.04 -9.39
CA ARG A 185 -13.51 9.69 -8.81
C ARG A 185 -13.71 10.99 -9.59
N VAL A 186 -14.71 11.01 -10.47
CA VAL A 186 -15.12 12.22 -11.21
C VAL A 186 -15.58 13.33 -10.24
N VAL A 187 -15.98 12.95 -9.03
CA VAL A 187 -16.40 13.86 -7.95
C VAL A 187 -15.39 13.78 -6.79
N ARG A 188 -15.04 14.93 -6.22
CA ARG A 188 -14.20 15.01 -5.01
C ARG A 188 -14.82 14.09 -3.91
N PRO A 189 -14.03 13.26 -3.20
CA PRO A 189 -14.56 12.44 -2.13
C PRO A 189 -15.27 13.31 -1.08
N GLU A 190 -16.42 12.85 -0.61
CA GLU A 190 -17.04 13.45 0.57
C GLU A 190 -16.26 13.02 1.82
N PRO A 191 -16.18 13.84 2.88
CA PRO A 191 -15.47 13.47 4.11
C PRO A 191 -15.94 12.13 4.72
N THR A 192 -17.20 11.75 4.48
CA THR A 192 -17.77 10.47 4.91
C THR A 192 -17.20 9.28 4.13
N ASP A 193 -16.80 9.44 2.87
CA ASP A 193 -16.13 8.39 2.10
C ASP A 193 -14.71 8.14 2.63
N GLU A 194 -13.99 9.20 2.99
CA GLU A 194 -12.67 9.10 3.60
C GLU A 194 -12.76 8.41 4.97
N ALA A 195 -13.81 8.71 5.75
CA ALA A 195 -14.04 8.06 7.03
C ALA A 195 -14.27 6.55 6.87
N ARG A 196 -15.07 6.14 5.87
CA ARG A 196 -15.27 4.72 5.54
C ARG A 196 -13.96 4.04 5.13
N ASN A 197 -13.09 4.75 4.42
CA ASN A 197 -11.78 4.22 4.03
C ASN A 197 -10.86 4.02 5.24
N ALA A 198 -10.86 4.95 6.20
CA ALA A 198 -10.10 4.79 7.44
C ALA A 198 -10.60 3.63 8.29
N ILE A 199 -11.92 3.47 8.46
CA ILE A 199 -12.52 2.32 9.15
C ILE A 199 -12.07 1.01 8.48
N TYR A 200 -12.09 0.97 7.15
CA TYR A 200 -11.66 -0.19 6.40
C TYR A 200 -10.20 -0.61 6.71
N TYR A 201 -9.28 0.35 6.76
CA TYR A 201 -7.89 0.06 7.16
C TYR A 201 -7.77 -0.35 8.62
N LEU A 202 -8.54 0.28 9.52
CA LEU A 202 -8.55 -0.07 10.93
C LEU A 202 -9.05 -1.51 11.15
N ASP A 203 -10.10 -1.93 10.45
CA ASP A 203 -10.63 -3.29 10.51
C ASP A 203 -9.55 -4.31 10.09
N GLU A 204 -8.80 -4.02 9.03
CA GLU A 204 -7.74 -4.92 8.56
C GLU A 204 -6.53 -4.96 9.50
N LEU A 205 -6.13 -3.81 10.05
CA LEU A 205 -5.07 -3.75 11.06
C LEU A 205 -5.48 -4.52 12.31
N HIS A 206 -6.72 -4.36 12.76
CA HIS A 206 -7.27 -5.05 13.91
C HIS A 206 -7.36 -6.57 13.69
N ALA A 207 -7.76 -7.01 12.49
CA ALA A 207 -7.90 -8.43 12.16
C ALA A 207 -6.57 -9.20 12.06
N GLY A 208 -5.42 -8.50 12.01
CA GLY A 208 -4.11 -9.13 11.92
C GLY A 208 -3.03 -8.38 12.68
N ALA A 209 -2.46 -7.37 12.04
CA ALA A 209 -1.19 -6.76 12.46
C ALA A 209 -1.16 -6.20 13.89
N VAL A 210 -2.30 -5.68 14.40
CA VAL A 210 -2.38 -5.16 15.77
C VAL A 210 -2.17 -6.27 16.80
N GLY A 211 -2.79 -7.44 16.60
CA GLY A 211 -2.62 -8.59 17.47
C GLY A 211 -1.16 -9.04 17.51
N ASP A 212 -0.58 -9.29 16.33
CA ASP A 212 0.81 -9.75 16.18
C ASP A 212 1.81 -8.83 16.89
N VAL A 213 1.64 -7.51 16.76
CA VAL A 213 2.55 -6.52 17.39
C VAL A 213 2.39 -6.51 18.92
N LEU A 214 1.18 -6.65 19.44
CA LEU A 214 0.93 -6.66 20.88
C LEU A 214 1.39 -7.97 21.53
N GLU A 215 1.23 -9.10 20.83
CA GLU A 215 1.77 -10.40 21.26
C GLU A 215 3.30 -10.38 21.29
N ASP A 216 3.94 -9.90 20.21
CA ASP A 216 5.40 -9.69 20.16
C ASP A 216 5.86 -8.80 21.31
N LEU A 217 5.19 -7.67 21.55
CA LEU A 217 5.56 -6.73 22.61
C LEU A 217 5.49 -7.39 23.98
N THR A 218 4.42 -8.13 24.25
CA THR A 218 4.21 -8.80 25.54
C THR A 218 5.30 -9.85 25.77
N ALA A 219 5.55 -10.71 24.79
CA ALA A 219 6.58 -11.75 24.89
C ALA A 219 7.99 -11.17 25.10
N GLU A 220 8.32 -10.08 24.41
CA GLU A 220 9.64 -9.44 24.52
C GLU A 220 9.83 -8.67 25.83
N LEU A 221 8.77 -8.09 26.39
CA LEU A 221 8.82 -7.48 27.73
C LEU A 221 9.01 -8.55 28.83
N GLU A 222 8.32 -9.68 28.72
CA GLU A 222 8.47 -10.80 29.67
C GLU A 222 9.91 -11.34 29.67
N ARG A 223 10.56 -11.39 28.49
CA ARG A 223 11.96 -11.83 28.35
C ARG A 223 12.96 -10.93 29.09
N VAL A 224 12.63 -9.67 29.33
CA VAL A 224 13.42 -8.73 30.13
C VAL A 224 12.88 -8.55 31.55
N GLY A 225 11.97 -9.43 31.99
CA GLY A 225 11.48 -9.47 33.36
C GLY A 225 10.40 -8.44 33.69
N VAL A 226 9.75 -7.84 32.69
CA VAL A 226 8.69 -6.84 32.89
C VAL A 226 7.38 -7.36 32.30
N LYS A 227 6.30 -7.29 33.08
CA LYS A 227 4.95 -7.58 32.59
C LYS A 227 4.29 -6.30 32.11
N LEU A 228 3.63 -6.33 30.95
CA LEU A 228 2.71 -5.27 30.54
C LEU A 228 1.48 -5.27 31.47
N PRO A 229 1.15 -4.16 32.15
CA PRO A 229 -0.05 -4.08 32.98
C PRO A 229 -1.33 -4.25 32.16
N ASP A 230 -2.33 -4.91 32.74
CA ASP A 230 -3.59 -5.25 32.03
C ASP A 230 -4.43 -3.99 31.70
N ASP A 231 -4.20 -2.87 32.39
CA ASP A 231 -4.85 -1.58 32.16
C ASP A 231 -4.09 -0.67 31.18
N THR A 232 -2.88 -1.05 30.76
CA THR A 232 -2.07 -0.29 29.80
C THR A 232 -2.60 -0.48 28.38
N ARG A 233 -2.69 0.62 27.64
CA ARG A 233 -3.04 0.64 26.21
C ARG A 233 -1.83 1.09 25.40
N PRO A 234 -0.87 0.19 25.11
CA PRO A 234 0.39 0.56 24.45
C PRO A 234 0.19 1.03 23.01
N LEU A 235 -0.92 0.63 22.39
CA LEU A 235 -1.30 1.07 21.05
C LEU A 235 -2.77 1.53 21.07
N THR A 236 -3.01 2.72 20.53
CA THR A 236 -4.34 3.27 20.28
C THR A 236 -4.35 3.89 18.90
N PHE A 237 -5.54 4.17 18.34
CA PHE A 237 -5.64 4.85 17.05
C PHE A 237 -6.42 6.16 17.20
N GLY A 238 -6.09 7.14 16.35
CA GLY A 238 -6.85 8.37 16.20
C GLY A 238 -7.21 8.60 14.73
N THR A 239 -8.12 9.53 14.49
CA THR A 239 -8.44 10.00 13.15
C THR A 239 -8.79 11.48 13.20
N TRP A 240 -8.36 12.23 12.19
CA TRP A 240 -8.77 13.61 11.93
C TRP A 240 -9.89 13.69 10.89
N ILE A 241 -10.20 12.59 10.21
CA ILE A 241 -11.19 12.56 9.15
C ILE A 241 -12.58 12.83 9.73
N GLY A 242 -13.26 13.84 9.17
CA GLY A 242 -14.56 14.32 9.67
C GLY A 242 -14.49 15.18 10.93
N GLY A 243 -13.31 15.36 11.54
CA GLY A 243 -13.10 16.19 12.73
C GLY A 243 -12.26 17.44 12.49
N ASP A 244 -11.25 17.36 11.62
CA ASP A 244 -10.42 18.50 11.25
C ASP A 244 -11.17 19.43 10.28
N ARG A 245 -11.33 20.69 10.70
CA ARG A 245 -12.08 21.73 9.98
C ARG A 245 -11.18 22.85 9.49
N ASP A 246 -9.88 22.79 9.78
CA ASP A 246 -8.96 23.86 9.43
C ASP A 246 -8.86 23.97 7.90
N GLY A 247 -9.22 25.14 7.37
CA GLY A 247 -9.26 25.40 5.93
C GLY A 247 -10.24 24.56 5.10
N ASN A 248 -11.11 23.73 5.71
CA ASN A 248 -12.02 22.83 4.98
C ASN A 248 -13.51 23.08 5.32
N PRO A 249 -14.24 23.87 4.51
CA PRO A 249 -15.66 24.18 4.77
C PRO A 249 -16.58 22.96 4.62
N ASN A 250 -16.12 21.87 3.99
CA ASN A 250 -16.92 20.67 3.75
C ASN A 250 -17.08 19.82 5.03
N VAL A 251 -16.24 20.04 6.05
CA VAL A 251 -16.39 19.38 7.36
C VAL A 251 -17.35 20.21 8.21
N THR A 252 -18.64 19.90 8.09
CA THR A 252 -19.72 20.52 8.88
C THR A 252 -19.97 19.75 10.19
N PRO A 253 -20.68 20.33 11.18
CA PRO A 253 -21.06 19.58 12.39
C PRO A 253 -21.85 18.31 12.09
N GLN A 254 -22.69 18.33 11.05
CA GLN A 254 -23.43 17.14 10.60
C GLN A 254 -22.48 16.05 10.09
N VAL A 255 -21.46 16.42 9.30
CA VAL A 255 -20.43 15.48 8.84
C VAL A 255 -19.68 14.86 10.01
N THR A 256 -19.27 15.66 11.00
CA THR A 256 -18.63 15.12 12.21
C THR A 256 -19.53 14.13 12.94
N TRP A 257 -20.82 14.45 13.07
CA TRP A 257 -21.80 13.56 13.68
C TRP A 257 -21.99 12.25 12.90
N ASP A 258 -22.12 12.32 11.58
CA ASP A 258 -22.26 11.14 10.72
C ASP A 258 -21.02 10.24 10.80
N VAL A 259 -19.82 10.83 10.84
CA VAL A 259 -18.57 10.10 11.01
C VAL A 259 -18.46 9.44 12.38
N LEU A 260 -18.91 10.10 13.45
CA LEU A 260 -18.97 9.49 14.78
C LEU A 260 -19.93 8.30 14.83
N ILE A 261 -21.09 8.38 14.17
CA ILE A 261 -22.03 7.26 14.05
C ILE A 261 -21.40 6.11 13.25
N LEU A 262 -20.67 6.40 12.18
CA LEU A 262 -20.01 5.36 11.38
C LEU A 262 -18.93 4.59 12.15
N GLN A 263 -18.34 5.20 13.18
CA GLN A 263 -17.26 4.61 13.98
C GLN A 263 -17.75 3.81 15.20
N HIS A 264 -19.07 3.80 15.48
CA HIS A 264 -19.68 3.15 16.64
C HIS A 264 -20.57 1.98 16.23
#